data_AF-A0A3R6U376-F1
#
_entry.id   AF-A0A3R6U376-F1
#
_cell.length_a   1.000
_cell.length_b   1.000
_cell.length_c   1.000
_cell.angle_alpha   90.00
_cell.angle_beta   90.00
_cell.angle_gamma   90.00
#
_symmetry.space_group_name_H-M   'P 1'
#
loop_
_entity.id
_entity.type
_entity.pdbx_description
1 polymer ?
#
loop_
_entity_poly.entity_id
_entity_poly.type
_entity_poly.pdbx_seq_one_letter_code
_entity_poly.pdbx_strand_id
1 'polypeptide(L)' 'MDQKKIGAFIAQCRKEKSLTQIQLAELLDITNQAVSKWENGV' A
#
# COMPACT_ATOMS: atom_id res chain seq x y z
N MET A 1 -10.87 -12.59 6.20
CA MET A 1 -10.42 -11.57 5.23
C MET A 1 -8.94 -11.83 4.97
N ASP A 2 -8.54 -12.06 3.73
CA ASP A 2 -7.17 -12.50 3.39
C ASP A 2 -6.29 -11.26 3.18
N GLN A 3 -5.66 -10.78 4.25
CA GLN A 3 -4.87 -9.53 4.25
C GLN A 3 -3.77 -9.54 3.19
N LYS A 4 -3.22 -10.72 2.87
CA LYS A 4 -2.22 -10.88 1.80
C LYS A 4 -2.77 -10.55 0.42
N LYS A 5 -4.02 -10.94 0.13
CA LYS A 5 -4.69 -10.61 -1.15
C LYS A 5 -4.96 -9.12 -1.27
N ILE A 6 -5.38 -8.48 -0.17
CA ILE A 6 -5.64 -7.04 -0.14
C ILE A 6 -4.33 -6.26 -0.29
N GLY A 7 -3.27 -6.67 0.40
CA GLY A 7 -1.94 -6.06 0.29
C GLY A 7 -1.36 -6.13 -1.12
N ALA A 8 -1.47 -7.29 -1.76
CA ALA A 8 -1.07 -7.46 -3.15
C ALA A 8 -1.86 -6.55 -4.11
N PHE A 9 -3.17 -6.40 -3.88
CA PHE A 9 -4.01 -5.51 -4.67
C PHE A 9 -3.64 -4.03 -4.52
N ILE A 10 -3.40 -3.56 -3.29
CA ILE A 10 -2.94 -2.20 -3.02
C ILE A 10 -1.59 -1.94 -3.70
N ALA A 11 -0.65 -2.87 -3.58
CA ALA A 11 0.65 -2.78 -4.23
C ALA A 11 0.54 -2.73 -5.76
N GLN A 12 -0.38 -3.50 -6.35
CA GLN A 12 -0.66 -3.48 -7.77
C GLN A 12 -1.18 -2.09 -8.20
N CYS A 13 -2.23 -1.58 -7.57
CA CYS A 13 -2.81 -0.27 -7.91
C CYS A 13 -1.78 0.86 -7.74
N ARG A 14 -0.92 0.78 -6.71
CA ARG A 14 0.16 1.74 -6.50
C ARG A 14 1.15 1.74 -7.67
N LYS A 15 1.56 0.56 -8.13
CA LYS A 15 2.48 0.38 -9.26
C LYS A 15 1.87 0.84 -10.58
N GLU A 16 0.58 0.57 -10.81
CA GLU A 16 -0.15 1.04 -12.00
C GLU A 16 -0.16 2.57 -12.08
N LYS A 17 -0.24 3.24 -10.93
CA LYS A 17 -0.17 4.71 -10.83
C LYS A 17 1.26 5.25 -10.76
N SER A 18 2.29 4.40 -10.86
CA SER A 18 3.71 4.77 -10.73
C SER A 18 4.02 5.53 -9.44
N LEU A 19 3.34 5.18 -8.33
CA LEU A 19 3.52 5.82 -7.03
C LEU A 19 4.52 5.03 -6.18
N THR A 20 5.29 5.73 -5.35
CA THR A 20 6.05 5.10 -4.25
C THR A 20 5.15 4.87 -3.04
N GLN A 21 5.57 4.03 -2.09
CA GLN A 21 4.81 3.81 -0.85
C GLN A 21 4.68 5.11 -0.04
N ILE A 22 5.71 5.98 -0.09
CA ILE A 22 5.70 7.31 0.55
C ILE A 22 4.64 8.21 -0.11
N GLN A 23 4.62 8.28 -1.44
CA GLN A 23 3.62 9.08 -2.15
C GLN A 23 2.20 8.59 -1.89
N LEU A 24 1.97 7.27 -1.87
CA LEU A 24 0.67 6.72 -1.51
C LEU A 24 0.29 7.06 -0.06
N ALA A 25 1.26 7.04 0.84
CA ALA A 25 1.05 7.40 2.24
C ALA A 25 0.66 8.88 2.41
N GLU A 26 1.36 9.78 1.71
CA GLU A 26 1.05 11.22 1.67
C GLU A 26 -0.34 11.48 1.09
N LEU A 27 -0.72 10.81 -0.01
CA LEU A 27 -2.05 10.96 -0.61
C LEU A 27 -3.20 10.53 0.31
N LEU A 28 -2.96 9.55 1.17
CA LEU A 28 -3.96 8.98 2.08
C LEU A 28 -3.88 9.57 3.49
N ASP A 29 -2.96 10.52 3.72
CA ASP A 29 -2.65 11.11 5.03
C ASP A 29 -2.36 10.04 6.10
N ILE A 30 -1.58 9.03 5.71
CA ILE A 30 -1.12 7.94 6.57
C ILE A 30 0.40 7.85 6.56
N THR A 31 0.94 6.99 7.42
CA THR A 31 2.39 6.76 7.46
C THR A 31 2.82 5.77 6.38
N ASN A 32 4.03 5.94 5.84
CA ASN A 32 4.66 4.96 4.95
C ASN A 32 4.71 3.55 5.59
N GLN A 33 4.85 3.48 6.92
CA GLN A 33 4.82 2.21 7.65
C GLN A 33 3.44 1.54 7.59
N ALA A 34 2.34 2.30 7.58
CA ALA A 34 0.99 1.75 7.40
C ALA A 34 0.82 1.15 6.00
N VAL A 35 1.26 1.86 4.95
CA VAL A 35 1.27 1.33 3.58
C VAL A 35 2.09 0.05 3.47
N SER A 36 3.28 0.02 4.09
CA SER A 36 4.13 -1.18 4.13
C SER A 36 3.46 -2.37 4.82
N LYS A 37 2.77 -2.14 5.94
CA LYS A 37 1.99 -3.18 6.65
C LYS A 37 0.85 -3.72 5.80
N TRP A 38 0.13 -2.83 5.12
CA TRP A 38 -0.94 -3.23 4.21
C TRP A 38 -0.41 -4.09 3.08
N GLU A 39 0.65 -3.65 2.39
CA GLU A 39 1.22 -4.39 1.26
C GLU A 39 1.84 -5.74 1.67
N ASN A 40 2.43 -5.83 2.86
CA ASN A 40 3.08 -7.06 3.35
C ASN A 40 2.13 -8.01 4.11
N GLY A 41 0.94 -7.54 4.51
CA GLY A 41 -0.04 -8.34 5.25
C GLY A 41 0.37 -8.68 6.68
N VAL A 42 1.01 -7.73 7.39
CA VAL A 42 1.51 -7.84 8.77
C VAL A 42 0.95 -6.76 9.67
#